data_AF-A0AAV9M3G9-F1
#
_entry.id   AF-A0AAV9M3G9-F1
#
_cell.length_a   1.000
_cell.length_b   1.000
_cell.length_c   1.000
_cell.angle_alpha   90.00
_cell.angle_beta   90.00
_cell.angle_gamma   90.00
#
_symmetry.space_group_name_H-M   'P 1'
#
loop_
_entity.id
_entity.type
_entity.pdbx_description
1 polymer ?
#
loop_
_entity_poly.entity_id
_entity_poly.type
_entity_poly.pdbx_seq_one_letter_code
_entity_poly.pdbx_strand_id
1 'polypeptide(L)'
;MYQEYMQMVPLPTRRSSMIPCNSWMGLAASMKELYGQPLHYLTNLSMKQWDCLRIGANDEDVPLDTLIDPAKAEASIWLVEEMHRHTSSPFYIARLWHGDPMYHVYIDAIFPELKDPSK
;
A
#
# COMPACT_ATOMS: atom_id res chain seq x y z
N MET A 1 -7.61 -15.94 -6.92
CA MET A 1 -7.93 -14.86 -7.86
C MET A 1 -7.69 -13.42 -7.38
N TYR A 2 -7.64 -13.08 -6.07
CA TYR A 2 -7.05 -11.78 -5.63
C TYR A 2 -5.60 -11.93 -5.18
N GLN A 3 -5.35 -12.76 -4.17
CA GLN A 3 -3.99 -12.97 -3.64
C GLN A 3 -3.01 -13.47 -4.72
N GLU A 4 -3.44 -14.46 -5.50
CA GLU A 4 -2.66 -14.99 -6.63
C GLU A 4 -2.31 -13.90 -7.65
N TYR A 5 -3.24 -12.97 -7.91
CA TYR A 5 -2.98 -11.84 -8.81
C TYR A 5 -1.95 -10.89 -8.19
N MET A 6 -2.14 -10.49 -6.93
CA MET A 6 -1.21 -9.59 -6.24
C MET A 6 0.20 -10.18 -6.10
N GLN A 7 0.33 -11.51 -6.02
CA GLN A 7 1.62 -12.22 -6.04
C GLN A 7 2.36 -12.11 -7.38
N MET A 8 1.64 -11.95 -8.49
CA MET A 8 2.24 -11.81 -9.82
C MET A 8 2.70 -10.38 -10.12
N VAL A 9 2.17 -9.37 -9.40
CA VAL A 9 2.58 -7.98 -9.62
C VAL A 9 4.01 -7.79 -9.09
N PRO A 10 5.00 -7.47 -9.94
CA PRO A 10 6.39 -7.31 -9.51
C PRO A 10 6.56 -6.02 -8.71
N LEU A 11 7.44 -6.00 -7.72
CA LEU A 11 7.81 -4.75 -7.04
C LEU A 11 8.66 -3.85 -7.95
N PRO A 12 8.50 -2.52 -7.89
CA PRO A 12 9.35 -1.60 -8.65
C PRO A 12 10.83 -1.73 -8.26
N THR A 13 11.69 -1.96 -9.25
CA THR A 13 13.15 -2.07 -9.04
C THR A 13 13.85 -0.72 -8.96
N ARG A 14 13.24 0.33 -9.51
CA ARG A 14 13.74 1.71 -9.46
C ARG A 14 12.77 2.52 -8.61
N ARG A 15 13.27 3.11 -7.55
CA ARG A 15 12.51 4.01 -6.68
C ARG A 15 12.76 5.46 -7.07
N SER A 16 11.73 6.28 -6.97
CA SER A 16 11.81 7.72 -7.14
C SER A 16 12.59 8.34 -5.97
N SER A 17 13.14 9.53 -6.19
CA SER A 17 13.99 10.20 -5.21
C SER A 17 13.20 10.95 -4.13
N MET A 18 11.93 11.32 -4.37
CA MET A 18 11.11 12.00 -3.35
C MET A 18 9.64 12.09 -3.76
N ILE A 19 8.74 11.66 -2.88
CA ILE A 19 7.28 11.88 -2.99
C ILE A 19 6.85 12.70 -1.77
N PRO A 20 6.55 14.01 -1.93
CA PRO A 20 5.99 14.81 -0.83
C PRO A 20 4.65 14.21 -0.38
N CYS A 21 4.42 14.13 0.92
CA CYS A 21 3.20 13.55 1.46
C CYS A 21 2.90 14.05 2.88
N ASN A 22 1.63 14.36 3.13
CA ASN A 22 1.16 14.80 4.43
C ASN A 22 0.59 13.65 5.29
N SER A 23 0.25 12.51 4.67
CA SER A 23 -0.33 11.33 5.32
C SER A 23 0.13 10.02 4.66
N TRP A 24 -0.05 8.90 5.34
CA TRP A 24 0.30 7.57 4.81
C TRP A 24 -0.61 7.17 3.65
N MET A 25 -1.93 7.44 3.77
CA MET A 25 -2.86 7.22 2.67
C MET A 25 -2.55 8.11 1.46
N GLY A 26 -2.12 9.36 1.70
CA GLY A 26 -1.70 10.28 0.65
C GLY A 26 -0.44 9.79 -0.07
N LEU A 27 0.58 9.35 0.68
CA LEU A 27 1.79 8.76 0.12
C LEU A 27 1.47 7.53 -0.73
N ALA A 28 0.63 6.63 -0.20
CA ALA A 28 0.21 5.43 -0.90
C ALA A 28 -0.55 5.74 -2.20
N ALA A 29 -1.39 6.77 -2.22
CA ALA A 29 -2.07 7.23 -3.44
C ALA A 29 -1.04 7.75 -4.47
N SER A 30 -0.11 8.60 -4.07
CA SER A 30 0.96 9.11 -4.94
C SER A 30 1.85 7.98 -5.49
N MET A 31 2.16 6.96 -4.68
CA MET A 31 2.91 5.79 -5.13
C MET A 31 2.16 5.00 -6.20
N LYS A 32 0.85 4.78 -6.02
CA LYS A 32 0.03 4.07 -7.02
C LYS A 32 0.05 4.77 -8.38
N GLU A 33 -0.10 6.09 -8.38
CA GLU A 33 -0.05 6.91 -9.60
C GLU A 33 1.35 6.89 -10.23
N LEU A 34 2.40 7.08 -9.43
CA LEU A 34 3.78 7.17 -9.91
C LEU A 34 4.30 5.85 -10.48
N TYR A 35 4.01 4.74 -9.80
CA TYR A 35 4.51 3.42 -10.18
C TYR A 35 3.55 2.65 -11.09
N GLY A 36 2.31 3.13 -11.26
CA GLY A 36 1.29 2.46 -12.06
C GLY A 36 0.93 1.07 -11.53
N GLN A 37 1.02 0.86 -10.21
CA GLN A 37 0.75 -0.43 -9.57
C GLN A 37 -0.27 -0.31 -8.44
N PRO A 38 -1.11 -1.36 -8.24
CA PRO A 38 -1.96 -1.44 -7.07
C PRO A 38 -1.12 -1.68 -5.81
N LEU A 39 -1.64 -1.26 -4.67
CA LEU A 39 -1.20 -1.76 -3.37
C LEU A 39 -2.17 -2.83 -2.87
N HIS A 40 -1.65 -3.72 -2.04
CA HIS A 40 -2.42 -4.80 -1.46
C HIS A 40 -3.50 -4.27 -0.52
N TYR A 41 -4.61 -5.00 -0.41
CA TYR A 41 -5.75 -4.71 0.46
C TYR A 41 -5.30 -4.44 1.90
N LEU A 42 -4.45 -5.32 2.43
CA LEU A 42 -3.88 -5.18 3.77
C LEU A 42 -2.97 -3.96 3.88
N THR A 43 -2.22 -3.60 2.83
CA THR A 43 -1.36 -2.42 2.82
C THR A 43 -2.21 -1.15 2.88
N ASN A 44 -3.26 -1.05 2.05
CA ASN A 44 -4.21 0.06 2.09
C ASN A 44 -4.87 0.20 3.47
N LEU A 45 -5.23 -0.93 4.09
CA LEU A 45 -5.77 -0.94 5.45
C LEU A 45 -4.75 -0.47 6.49
N SER A 46 -3.47 -0.89 6.38
CA SER A 46 -2.39 -0.41 7.25
C SER A 46 -2.16 1.09 7.12
N MET A 47 -2.19 1.66 5.91
CA MET A 47 -2.04 3.11 5.72
C MET A 47 -3.12 3.88 6.46
N LYS A 48 -4.38 3.44 6.31
CA LYS A 48 -5.50 4.02 7.05
C LYS A 48 -5.30 3.92 8.55
N GLN A 49 -4.88 2.74 9.05
CA GLN A 49 -4.65 2.55 10.48
C GLN A 49 -3.55 3.48 10.99
N TRP A 50 -2.44 3.65 10.26
CA TRP A 50 -1.35 4.54 10.65
C TRP A 50 -1.76 6.00 10.65
N ASP A 51 -2.60 6.45 9.71
CA ASP A 51 -3.19 7.79 9.76
C ASP A 51 -4.13 7.95 10.96
N CYS A 52 -4.99 6.96 11.24
CA CYS A 52 -5.87 7.00 12.41
C CYS A 52 -5.12 7.01 13.75
N LEU A 53 -3.94 6.39 13.84
CA LEU A 53 -3.12 6.40 15.06
C LEU A 53 -2.59 7.78 15.43
N ARG A 54 -2.60 8.73 14.50
CA ARG A 54 -2.16 10.11 14.72
C ARG A 54 -3.24 11.00 15.31
N ILE A 55 -4.51 10.57 15.26
CA ILE A 55 -5.64 11.34 15.79
C ILE A 55 -5.50 11.47 17.31
N GLY A 56 -5.51 12.70 17.81
CA GLY A 56 -5.33 13.03 19.22
C GLY A 56 -3.87 13.08 19.68
N ALA A 57 -2.90 12.90 18.78
CA ALA A 57 -1.49 13.09 19.10
C ALA A 57 -1.12 14.59 19.13
N ASN A 58 -0.05 14.94 19.85
CA ASN A 58 0.42 16.34 19.93
C ASN A 58 0.84 16.92 18.57
N ASP A 59 1.24 16.05 17.64
CA ASP A 59 1.72 16.34 16.30
C ASP A 59 0.75 15.85 15.20
N GLU A 60 -0.55 15.74 15.52
CA GLU A 60 -1.60 15.33 14.58
C GLU A 60 -1.57 16.15 13.28
N ASP A 61 -1.44 17.48 13.39
CA ASP A 61 -1.47 18.42 12.26
C ASP A 61 -0.13 18.56 11.52
N VAL A 62 0.93 17.93 12.01
CA VAL A 62 2.28 18.06 11.43
C VAL A 62 2.36 17.19 10.16
N PRO A 63 2.78 17.70 8.99
CA PRO A 63 2.84 16.88 7.78
C PRO A 63 3.77 15.66 7.92
N LEU A 64 3.37 14.50 7.41
CA LEU A 64 4.13 13.25 7.54
C LEU A 64 5.57 13.37 7.03
N ASP A 65 5.79 14.04 5.90
CA ASP A 65 7.10 14.27 5.29
C ASP A 65 8.05 15.17 6.10
N THR A 66 7.53 15.85 7.13
CA THR A 66 8.36 16.59 8.12
C THR A 66 8.75 15.73 9.32
N LEU A 67 7.96 14.69 9.64
CA LEU A 67 8.22 13.75 10.73
C LEU A 67 9.12 12.60 10.29
N ILE A 68 8.92 12.12 9.06
CA ILE A 68 9.60 10.97 8.49
C ILE A 68 10.16 11.36 7.13
N ASP A 69 11.45 11.08 6.93
CA ASP A 69 12.10 11.23 5.64
C ASP A 69 11.28 10.52 4.54
N PRO A 70 10.90 11.21 3.45
CA PRO A 70 10.01 10.64 2.43
C PRO A 70 10.52 9.34 1.81
N ALA A 71 11.84 9.20 1.62
CA ALA A 71 12.41 7.97 1.06
C ALA A 71 12.29 6.80 2.05
N LYS A 72 12.41 7.06 3.36
CA LYS A 72 12.13 6.05 4.39
C LYS A 72 10.65 5.68 4.44
N ALA A 73 9.75 6.66 4.39
CA ALA A 73 8.31 6.41 4.38
C ALA A 73 7.90 5.55 3.18
N GLU A 74 8.39 5.88 1.98
CA GLU A 74 8.16 5.09 0.77
C GLU A 74 8.72 3.66 0.91
N ALA A 75 9.96 3.54 1.39
CA ALA A 75 10.58 2.24 1.62
C ALA A 75 9.78 1.39 2.62
N SER A 76 9.24 1.98 3.67
CA SER A 76 8.39 1.29 4.64
C SER A 76 7.11 0.74 4.01
N ILE A 77 6.44 1.50 3.13
CA ILE A 77 5.27 1.00 2.41
C ILE A 77 5.66 -0.17 1.51
N TRP A 78 6.78 -0.08 0.78
CA TRP A 78 7.22 -1.18 -0.08
C TRP A 78 7.56 -2.46 0.68
N LEU A 79 8.20 -2.35 1.84
CA LEU A 79 8.52 -3.50 2.69
C LEU A 79 7.25 -4.19 3.21
N VAL A 80 6.23 -3.41 3.60
CA VAL A 80 4.93 -3.95 4.01
C VAL A 80 4.18 -4.55 2.83
N GLU A 81 4.22 -3.91 1.67
CA GLU A 81 3.60 -4.40 0.44
C GLU A 81 4.21 -5.74 0.01
N GLU A 82 5.53 -5.87 0.04
CA GLU A 82 6.24 -7.11 -0.24
C GLU A 82 5.76 -8.24 0.68
N MET A 83 5.74 -7.97 1.99
CA MET A 83 5.26 -8.92 2.99
C MET A 83 3.82 -9.35 2.71
N HIS A 84 2.92 -8.41 2.41
CA HIS A 84 1.52 -8.72 2.13
C HIS A 84 1.32 -9.48 0.83
N ARG A 85 2.04 -9.15 -0.25
CA ARG A 85 1.98 -9.89 -1.52
C ARG A 85 2.45 -11.33 -1.35
N HIS A 86 3.52 -11.56 -0.60
CA HIS A 86 4.13 -12.89 -0.55
C HIS A 86 3.61 -13.80 0.56
N THR A 87 3.16 -13.26 1.69
CA THR A 87 2.88 -14.07 2.89
C THR A 87 1.41 -14.19 3.25
N SER A 88 0.53 -13.36 2.67
CA SER A 88 -0.89 -13.35 3.03
C SER A 88 -1.63 -14.59 2.52
N SER A 89 -2.37 -15.27 3.40
CA SER A 89 -3.23 -16.38 3.03
C SER A 89 -4.53 -15.89 2.37
N PRO A 90 -4.96 -16.47 1.24
CA PRO A 90 -6.26 -16.17 0.65
C PRO A 90 -7.43 -16.41 1.62
N PHE A 91 -7.32 -17.43 2.48
CA PHE A 91 -8.34 -17.75 3.50
C PHE A 91 -8.44 -16.64 4.55
N TYR A 92 -7.31 -16.09 4.98
CA TYR A 92 -7.28 -14.98 5.94
C TYR A 92 -7.96 -13.73 5.35
N ILE A 93 -7.67 -13.40 4.09
CA ILE A 93 -8.28 -12.27 3.38
C ILE A 93 -9.79 -12.46 3.25
N ALA A 94 -10.24 -13.65 2.82
CA ALA A 94 -11.66 -13.94 2.69
C ALA A 94 -12.41 -13.79 4.03
N ARG A 95 -11.79 -14.21 5.14
CA ARG A 95 -12.36 -14.03 6.48
C ARG A 95 -12.49 -12.55 6.85
N LEU A 96 -11.51 -11.71 6.52
CA LEU A 96 -11.59 -10.27 6.75
C LEU A 96 -12.71 -9.63 5.91
N TRP A 97 -12.80 -9.97 4.63
CA TRP A 97 -13.84 -9.46 3.73
C TRP A 97 -15.23 -9.90 4.14
N HIS A 98 -15.39 -11.10 4.69
CA HIS A 98 -16.66 -11.54 5.26
C HIS A 98 -17.10 -10.69 6.45
N GLY A 99 -16.15 -10.16 7.22
CA GLY A 99 -16.43 -9.31 8.39
C GLY A 99 -16.59 -7.81 8.08
N ASP A 100 -16.24 -7.35 6.88
CA ASP A 100 -16.30 -5.95 6.48
C ASP A 100 -17.04 -5.79 5.14
N PRO A 101 -18.31 -5.34 5.12
CA PRO A 101 -19.06 -5.15 3.88
C PRO A 101 -18.45 -4.09 2.94
N MET A 102 -17.61 -3.20 3.47
CA MET A 102 -16.95 -2.13 2.73
C MET A 102 -15.52 -2.49 2.29
N TYR A 103 -15.10 -3.76 2.39
CA TYR A 103 -13.72 -4.18 2.07
C TYR A 103 -13.21 -3.71 0.69
N HIS A 104 -14.11 -3.60 -0.28
CA HIS A 104 -13.82 -3.24 -1.66
C HIS A 104 -13.23 -1.83 -1.81
N VAL A 105 -13.46 -0.92 -0.85
CA VAL A 105 -12.86 0.43 -0.89
C VAL A 105 -11.34 0.42 -0.73
N TYR A 106 -10.76 -0.68 -0.25
CA TYR A 106 -9.31 -0.86 -0.09
C TYR A 106 -8.70 -1.72 -1.20
N ILE A 107 -9.48 -2.10 -2.22
CA ILE A 107 -8.99 -2.83 -3.39
C ILE A 107 -8.81 -1.83 -4.53
N ASP A 108 -7.57 -1.68 -5.00
CA ASP A 108 -7.24 -0.74 -6.06
C ASP A 108 -7.69 -1.24 -7.44
N ALA A 109 -8.22 -0.32 -8.26
CA ALA A 109 -8.62 -0.57 -9.65
C ALA A 109 -7.47 -0.29 -10.65
N ILE A 110 -6.23 -0.66 -10.27
CA ILE A 110 -5.02 -0.45 -11.08
C ILE A 110 -4.48 -1.80 -11.51
N PHE A 111 -4.31 -1.99 -12.82
CA PHE A 111 -3.91 -3.26 -13.42
C PHE A 111 -2.68 -3.06 -14.31
N PRO A 112 -1.46 -3.22 -13.76
CA PRO A 112 -0.24 -3.13 -14.56
C PRO A 112 -0.15 -4.26 -15.58
N GLU A 113 0.52 -3.99 -16.70
CA GLU A 113 0.87 -5.05 -17.65
C GLU A 113 1.86 -6.03 -16.99
N LEU A 114 1.38 -7.24 -16.72
CA LEU A 114 2.24 -8.33 -16.25
C LEU A 114 3.10 -8.79 -17.42
N LYS A 115 4.40 -8.52 -17.36
CA LYS A 115 5.34 -9.11 -18.32
C LYS A 115 5.34 -10.62 -18.09
N ASP A 116 4.98 -11.36 -19.12
CA ASP A 116 5.03 -12.82 -19.13
C ASP A 116 6.48 -13.26 -18.79
N PRO A 117 6.72 -14.01 -17.70
CA PRO A 117 8.05 -14.51 -17.38
C PRO A 117 8.59 -15.50 -18.44
N SER A 118 7.78 -15.85 -19.44
CA SER A 118 8.11 -16.75 -20.55
C SER A 118 8.71 -16.07 -21.79
N LYS A 119 9.00 -14.77 -21.77
CA LYS A 119 9.62 -14.02 -22.89
C LYS A 119 10.90 -13.29 -22.52
#